data_AF-A0AAU7VFI9-F1
#
_entry.id   AF-A0AAU7VFI9-F1
#
_cell.length_a   1.000
_cell.length_b   1.000
_cell.length_c   1.000
_cell.angle_alpha   90.00
_cell.angle_beta   90.00
_cell.angle_gamma   90.00
#
_symmetry.space_group_name_H-M   'P 1'
#
loop_
_entity.id
_entity.type
_entity.pdbx_description
1 polymer ?
#
loop_
_entity_poly.entity_id
_entity_poly.type
_entity_poly.pdbx_seq_one_letter_code
_entity_poly.pdbx_strand_id
1 'polypeptide(L)'
;CFVFDPRHHPSDRIFDEKWTPLQGPALCVFNNQPFTNDDVRGIQNLGRGTKEGNPGKTGQYGIGFNSVYHITDCPSFISSNDIICIFDPHAVYAPGATSLSPGRMFRDLDADFRTQFSDVLNLYLGNHFNLSSSTMFRFPLRNAEMAKTSEISSVPCSDRMVQNLLDKLRTDGAELLMFLNHMEKISICEIEKSTGALKVLYSVRG
;
A
#
# COMPACT_ATOMS: atom_id res chain seq x y z
N CYS A 1 8.89 -7.46 3.35
CA CYS A 1 9.51 -6.44 4.22
C CYS A 1 8.49 -5.34 4.42
N PHE A 2 8.28 -4.94 5.66
CA PHE A 2 7.47 -3.78 6.04
C PHE A 2 8.40 -2.59 6.15
N VAL A 3 8.14 -1.52 5.40
CA VAL A 3 8.98 -0.33 5.31
C VAL A 3 8.18 0.87 5.79
N PHE A 4 8.62 1.52 6.86
CA PHE A 4 8.12 2.86 7.16
C PHE A 4 8.89 3.91 6.35
N ASP A 5 8.19 4.69 5.54
CA ASP A 5 8.76 5.85 4.82
C ASP A 5 8.19 7.15 5.42
N PRO A 6 8.95 7.88 6.25
CA PRO A 6 8.51 9.13 6.89
C PRO A 6 8.63 10.37 5.99
N ARG A 7 9.07 10.20 4.74
CA ARG A 7 9.33 11.33 3.83
C ARG A 7 8.03 11.91 3.27
N HIS A 8 8.11 13.19 2.91
CA HIS A 8 7.14 13.82 2.03
C HIS A 8 7.81 13.93 0.65
N HIS A 9 7.12 13.47 -0.37
CA HIS A 9 7.61 13.39 -1.74
C HIS A 9 7.13 14.59 -2.56
N PRO A 10 7.84 14.96 -3.65
CA PRO A 10 7.41 15.99 -4.58
C PRO A 10 6.03 15.70 -5.17
N SER A 11 5.33 16.73 -5.64
CA SER A 11 3.97 16.65 -6.18
C SER A 11 3.85 17.27 -7.57
N ASP A 12 4.96 17.39 -8.31
CA ASP A 12 5.00 18.06 -9.61
C ASP A 12 4.48 17.15 -10.74
N ARG A 13 4.73 15.84 -10.62
CA ARG A 13 4.42 14.80 -11.62
C ARG A 13 3.51 13.74 -11.03
N ILE A 14 2.30 14.16 -10.69
CA ILE A 14 1.23 13.34 -10.08
C ILE A 14 0.00 13.23 -10.98
N PHE A 15 -0.94 12.34 -10.63
CA PHE A 15 -2.16 12.12 -11.44
C PHE A 15 -3.07 13.34 -11.51
N ASP A 16 -3.29 13.99 -10.37
CA ASP A 16 -4.21 15.11 -10.15
C ASP A 16 -3.81 15.79 -8.84
N GLU A 17 -4.16 17.06 -8.64
CA GLU A 17 -3.87 17.79 -7.39
C GLU A 17 -4.43 17.08 -6.15
N LYS A 18 -5.57 16.39 -6.29
CA LYS A 18 -6.16 15.59 -5.22
C LYS A 18 -5.25 14.47 -4.73
N TRP A 19 -4.27 14.02 -5.52
CA TRP A 19 -3.29 13.01 -5.11
C TRP A 19 -2.26 13.54 -4.11
N THR A 20 -2.08 14.86 -4.01
CA THR A 20 -1.03 15.50 -3.18
C THR A 20 -0.96 14.97 -1.74
N PRO A 21 -2.08 14.79 -0.99
CA PRO A 21 -2.03 14.26 0.37
C PRO A 21 -1.41 12.86 0.47
N LEU A 22 -1.42 12.07 -0.61
CA LEU A 22 -0.88 10.71 -0.66
C LEU A 22 0.64 10.66 -0.92
N GLN A 23 1.27 11.81 -1.22
CA GLN A 23 2.73 11.96 -1.34
C GLN A 23 3.43 12.02 0.04
N GLY A 24 2.68 11.98 1.14
CA GLY A 24 3.22 12.03 2.50
C GLY A 24 3.81 10.71 3.03
N PRO A 25 4.03 10.64 4.35
CA PRO A 25 4.50 9.44 5.02
C PRO A 25 3.62 8.22 4.76
N ALA A 26 4.22 7.04 4.68
CA ALA A 26 3.50 5.82 4.37
C ALA A 26 4.12 4.59 5.04
N LEU A 27 3.28 3.59 5.29
CA LEU A 27 3.72 2.21 5.48
C LEU A 27 3.71 1.52 4.11
N CYS A 28 4.86 1.03 3.66
CA CYS A 28 4.99 0.25 2.44
C CYS A 28 5.23 -1.23 2.78
N VAL A 29 4.70 -2.15 1.98
CA VAL A 29 4.87 -3.59 2.20
C VAL A 29 5.32 -4.24 0.91
N PHE A 30 6.56 -4.71 0.91
CA PHE A 30 7.16 -5.44 -0.19
C PHE A 30 6.95 -6.95 -0.04
N ASN A 31 6.46 -7.56 -1.11
CA ASN A 31 6.36 -9.01 -1.30
C ASN A 31 7.06 -9.42 -2.60
N ASN A 32 7.92 -10.45 -2.56
CA ASN A 32 8.66 -10.94 -3.72
C ASN A 32 7.84 -11.87 -4.63
N GLN A 33 6.51 -11.75 -4.59
CA GLN A 33 5.58 -12.42 -5.49
C GLN A 33 4.72 -11.37 -6.20
N PRO A 34 4.64 -11.43 -7.55
CA PRO A 34 3.72 -10.58 -8.29
C PRO A 34 2.29 -11.06 -8.12
N PHE A 35 1.32 -10.16 -8.29
CA PHE A 35 -0.08 -10.51 -8.38
C PHE A 35 -0.37 -11.13 -9.75
N THR A 36 -1.11 -12.24 -9.77
CA THR A 36 -1.71 -12.73 -11.01
C THR A 36 -2.92 -11.89 -11.40
N ASN A 37 -3.40 -12.02 -12.63
CA ASN A 37 -4.65 -11.38 -13.06
C ASN A 37 -5.85 -11.80 -12.19
N ASP A 38 -5.86 -13.03 -11.67
CA ASP A 38 -6.89 -13.49 -10.74
C ASP A 38 -6.77 -12.82 -9.37
N ASP A 39 -5.55 -12.64 -8.87
CA ASP A 39 -5.33 -11.94 -7.60
C ASP A 39 -5.76 -10.47 -7.71
N VAL A 40 -5.46 -9.81 -8.83
CA VAL A 40 -5.88 -8.42 -9.08
C VAL A 40 -7.41 -8.30 -9.08
N ARG A 41 -8.10 -9.21 -9.79
CA ARG A 41 -9.57 -9.25 -9.76
C ARG A 41 -10.11 -9.56 -8.36
N GLY A 42 -9.47 -10.50 -7.67
CA GLY A 42 -9.83 -10.90 -6.31
C GLY A 42 -9.79 -9.70 -5.36
N ILE A 43 -8.65 -9.01 -5.28
CA ILE A 43 -8.45 -7.89 -4.36
C ILE A 43 -9.35 -6.68 -4.70
N GLN A 44 -9.61 -6.42 -5.99
CA GLN A 44 -10.54 -5.36 -6.41
C GLN A 44 -11.98 -5.61 -5.95
N ASN A 45 -12.44 -6.86 -5.99
CA ASN A 45 -13.80 -7.20 -5.56
C ASN A 45 -13.97 -7.12 -4.04
N LEU A 46 -12.90 -7.16 -3.25
CA LEU A 46 -12.97 -6.98 -1.79
C LEU A 46 -13.34 -5.56 -1.40
N GLY A 47 -12.79 -4.57 -2.10
CA GLY A 47 -13.10 -3.15 -1.87
C GLY A 47 -14.57 -2.80 -2.14
N ARG A 48 -15.30 -3.65 -2.87
CA ARG A 48 -16.73 -3.49 -3.16
C ARG A 48 -17.66 -4.04 -2.06
N GLY A 49 -17.13 -4.68 -1.03
CA GLY A 49 -17.94 -5.29 0.03
C GLY A 49 -18.72 -6.49 -0.50
N THR A 50 -18.18 -7.69 -0.36
CA THR A 50 -18.90 -8.94 -0.67
C THR A 50 -20.05 -9.13 0.32
N LYS A 51 -21.25 -8.65 -0.03
CA LYS A 51 -22.52 -9.17 0.53
C LYS A 51 -23.35 -9.96 -0.47
N GLU A 52 -22.96 -10.06 -1.73
CA GLU A 52 -23.72 -10.84 -2.71
C GLU A 52 -22.81 -11.73 -3.55
N GLY A 53 -22.88 -13.04 -3.33
CA GLY A 53 -22.74 -13.98 -4.44
C GLY A 53 -21.76 -15.16 -4.37
N ASN A 54 -20.95 -15.37 -3.31
CA ASN A 54 -20.21 -16.64 -3.22
C ASN A 54 -19.72 -17.01 -1.80
N PRO A 55 -20.45 -17.86 -1.05
CA PRO A 55 -20.04 -18.34 0.28
C PRO A 55 -18.76 -19.20 0.28
N GLY A 56 -18.30 -19.67 -0.89
CA GLY A 56 -17.21 -20.65 -1.01
C GLY A 56 -15.80 -20.09 -1.23
N LYS A 57 -15.61 -18.77 -1.37
CA LYS A 57 -14.28 -18.13 -1.54
C LYS A 57 -13.90 -17.16 -0.42
N THR A 58 -14.60 -17.24 0.70
CA THR A 58 -14.25 -16.53 1.94
C THR A 58 -13.06 -17.24 2.59
N GLY A 59 -11.84 -16.94 2.15
CA GLY A 59 -10.67 -17.57 2.76
C GLY A 59 -9.31 -16.99 2.42
N GLN A 60 -9.09 -16.52 1.19
CA GLN A 60 -7.71 -16.16 0.80
C GLN A 60 -7.35 -14.68 1.01
N TYR A 61 -8.33 -13.76 0.94
CA TYR A 61 -8.05 -12.33 0.96
C TYR A 61 -9.06 -11.46 1.78
N GLY A 62 -10.12 -12.05 2.34
CA GLY A 62 -11.42 -11.37 2.48
C GLY A 62 -11.77 -10.57 3.74
N ILE A 63 -10.94 -10.52 4.78
CA ILE A 63 -11.20 -9.68 5.99
C ILE A 63 -9.93 -8.93 6.40
N GLY A 64 -8.76 -9.53 6.17
CA GLY A 64 -7.46 -8.94 6.53
C GLY A 64 -7.11 -7.66 5.78
N PHE A 65 -7.45 -7.54 4.49
CA PHE A 65 -7.05 -6.34 3.72
C PHE A 65 -7.76 -5.07 4.22
N ASN A 66 -9.03 -5.15 4.62
CA ASN A 66 -9.76 -3.97 5.12
C ASN A 66 -9.15 -3.38 6.40
N SER A 67 -8.32 -4.14 7.13
CA SER A 67 -7.61 -3.61 8.31
C SER A 67 -6.65 -2.47 7.97
N VAL A 68 -6.16 -2.36 6.72
CA VAL A 68 -5.28 -1.25 6.31
C VAL A 68 -5.97 0.10 6.42
N TYR A 69 -7.31 0.14 6.34
CA TYR A 69 -8.07 1.39 6.45
C TYR A 69 -8.01 2.03 7.85
N HIS A 70 -7.52 1.30 8.86
CA HIS A 70 -7.19 1.89 10.16
C HIS A 70 -6.09 2.97 10.05
N ILE A 71 -5.18 2.86 9.06
CA ILE A 71 -4.06 3.80 8.91
C ILE A 71 -4.15 4.67 7.65
N THR A 72 -4.90 4.25 6.62
CA THR A 72 -4.97 4.95 5.33
C THR A 72 -6.40 5.06 4.81
N ASP A 73 -6.66 6.03 3.93
CA ASP A 73 -7.92 6.15 3.18
C ASP A 73 -7.82 5.63 1.75
N CYS A 74 -6.62 5.58 1.20
CA CYS A 74 -6.38 5.27 -0.21
C CYS A 74 -5.17 4.35 -0.36
N PRO A 75 -5.31 3.05 -0.01
CA PRO A 75 -4.25 2.09 -0.23
C PRO A 75 -4.03 1.89 -1.74
N SER A 76 -2.79 1.61 -2.12
CA SER A 76 -2.44 1.30 -3.50
C SER A 76 -1.33 0.26 -3.56
N PHE A 77 -1.15 -0.36 -4.72
CA PHE A 77 0.02 -1.18 -4.98
C PHE A 77 0.49 -1.06 -6.42
N ILE A 78 1.77 -1.34 -6.62
CA ILE A 78 2.35 -1.67 -7.92
C ILE A 78 2.75 -3.15 -7.94
N SER A 79 2.47 -3.85 -9.03
CA SER A 79 2.87 -5.24 -9.24
C SER A 79 3.54 -5.44 -10.58
N SER A 80 4.60 -6.25 -10.61
CA SER A 80 5.46 -6.52 -11.77
C SER A 80 5.99 -5.26 -12.48
N ASN A 81 6.09 -4.15 -11.74
CA ASN A 81 6.42 -2.82 -12.26
C ASN A 81 5.51 -2.34 -13.40
N ASP A 82 4.34 -2.95 -13.62
CA ASP A 82 3.53 -2.72 -14.82
C ASP A 82 2.02 -2.59 -14.54
N ILE A 83 1.58 -2.92 -13.33
CA ILE A 83 0.19 -2.77 -12.92
C ILE A 83 0.15 -1.91 -11.66
N ILE A 84 -0.58 -0.80 -11.70
CA ILE A 84 -0.92 -0.02 -10.50
C ILE A 84 -2.40 -0.17 -10.22
N CYS A 85 -2.74 -0.52 -8.98
CA CYS A 85 -4.10 -0.56 -8.47
C CYS A 85 -4.25 0.40 -7.31
N ILE A 86 -5.27 1.24 -7.38
CA ILE A 86 -5.61 2.25 -6.39
C ILE A 86 -7.01 1.93 -5.87
N PHE A 87 -7.13 1.84 -4.55
CA PHE A 87 -8.40 1.63 -3.87
C PHE A 87 -8.80 2.95 -3.23
N ASP A 88 -9.90 3.52 -3.68
CA ASP A 88 -10.33 4.84 -3.24
C ASP A 88 -11.83 4.79 -2.93
N PRO A 89 -12.23 4.21 -1.78
CA PRO A 89 -13.62 3.97 -1.41
C PRO A 89 -14.50 5.21 -1.47
N HIS A 90 -13.93 6.40 -1.24
CA HIS A 90 -14.65 7.68 -1.29
C HIS A 90 -14.51 8.42 -2.63
N ALA A 91 -13.79 7.85 -3.60
CA ALA A 91 -13.55 8.42 -4.92
C ALA A 91 -13.01 9.87 -4.89
N VAL A 92 -12.11 10.15 -3.95
CA VAL A 92 -11.52 11.49 -3.75
C VAL A 92 -10.20 11.65 -4.49
N TYR A 93 -9.35 10.62 -4.51
CA TYR A 93 -7.94 10.71 -4.87
C TYR A 93 -7.62 10.11 -6.24
N ALA A 94 -8.25 8.99 -6.58
CA ALA A 94 -7.93 8.24 -7.78
C ALA A 94 -8.52 8.94 -9.02
N PRO A 95 -7.74 9.12 -10.09
CA PRO A 95 -8.21 9.84 -11.28
C PRO A 95 -9.37 9.10 -11.95
N GLY A 96 -10.48 9.81 -12.13
CA GLY A 96 -11.70 9.28 -12.72
C GLY A 96 -12.45 8.27 -11.84
N ALA A 97 -12.12 8.15 -10.56
CA ALA A 97 -12.90 7.33 -9.63
C ALA A 97 -14.28 7.94 -9.39
N THR A 98 -15.26 7.08 -9.11
CA THR A 98 -16.63 7.44 -8.79
C THR A 98 -17.16 6.53 -7.69
N SER A 99 -18.30 6.86 -7.07
CA SER A 99 -18.93 5.97 -6.09
C SER A 99 -19.28 4.59 -6.64
N LEU A 100 -19.54 4.46 -7.94
CA LEU A 100 -19.80 3.17 -8.61
C LEU A 100 -18.51 2.40 -8.94
N SER A 101 -17.41 3.10 -9.12
CA SER A 101 -16.08 2.54 -9.40
C SER A 101 -15.04 3.22 -8.51
N PRO A 102 -15.02 2.88 -7.20
CA PRO A 102 -14.20 3.56 -6.20
C PRO A 102 -12.75 3.06 -6.23
N GLY A 103 -11.98 3.60 -7.17
CA GLY A 103 -10.60 3.22 -7.41
C GLY A 103 -10.21 3.33 -8.88
N ARG A 104 -8.97 2.94 -9.19
CA ARG A 104 -8.44 2.96 -10.55
C ARG A 104 -7.39 1.88 -10.73
N MET A 105 -7.28 1.38 -11.95
CA MET A 105 -6.20 0.50 -12.34
C MET A 105 -5.54 1.01 -13.61
N PHE A 106 -4.22 1.00 -13.61
CA PHE A 106 -3.37 1.26 -14.77
C PHE A 106 -2.60 0.00 -15.10
N ARG A 107 -2.46 -0.29 -16.39
CA ARG A 107 -1.71 -1.42 -16.95
C ARG A 107 -0.85 -0.92 -18.09
N ASP A 108 0.14 -1.73 -18.49
CA ASP A 108 1.00 -1.46 -19.63
C ASP A 108 1.66 -0.07 -19.47
N LEU A 109 2.36 0.12 -18.34
CA LEU A 109 2.93 1.42 -17.97
C LEU A 109 4.11 1.77 -18.87
N ASP A 110 3.81 2.45 -19.96
CA ASP A 110 4.76 2.88 -20.97
C ASP A 110 5.69 4.01 -20.48
N ALA A 111 6.62 4.42 -21.35
CA ALA A 111 7.61 5.45 -21.04
C ALA A 111 6.99 6.83 -20.79
N ASP A 112 5.90 7.16 -21.48
CA ASP A 112 5.21 8.45 -21.34
C ASP A 112 4.50 8.51 -19.99
N PHE A 113 3.77 7.46 -19.61
CA PHE A 113 3.15 7.33 -18.30
C PHE A 113 4.20 7.47 -17.18
N ARG A 114 5.34 6.78 -17.33
CA ARG A 114 6.43 6.84 -16.33
C ARG A 114 7.04 8.21 -16.20
N THR A 115 7.16 8.93 -17.31
CA THR A 115 7.71 10.29 -17.33
C THR A 115 6.71 11.29 -16.75
N GLN A 116 5.42 11.15 -17.07
CA GLN A 116 4.35 12.03 -16.63
C GLN A 116 4.04 11.87 -15.14
N PHE A 117 4.13 10.65 -14.60
CA PHE A 117 3.74 10.32 -13.23
C PHE A 117 4.91 9.81 -12.37
N SER A 118 6.12 10.31 -12.64
CA SER A 118 7.34 9.85 -11.98
C SER A 118 7.29 10.01 -10.46
N ASP A 119 6.65 11.08 -9.96
CA ASP A 119 6.56 11.32 -8.51
C ASP A 119 5.62 10.33 -7.83
N VAL A 120 4.64 9.78 -8.55
CA VAL A 120 3.80 8.67 -8.06
C VAL A 120 4.58 7.37 -8.05
N LEU A 121 5.32 7.08 -9.13
CA LEU A 121 6.08 5.82 -9.24
C LEU A 121 7.19 5.73 -8.19
N ASN A 122 7.83 6.85 -7.88
CA ASN A 122 8.88 6.92 -6.87
C ASN A 122 8.40 6.52 -5.46
N LEU A 123 7.10 6.65 -5.18
CA LEU A 123 6.50 6.26 -3.91
C LEU A 123 6.59 4.76 -3.60
N TYR A 124 6.76 3.92 -4.63
CA TYR A 124 6.83 2.47 -4.50
C TYR A 124 8.26 1.94 -4.31
N LEU A 125 9.21 2.83 -3.97
CA LEU A 125 10.56 2.48 -3.51
C LEU A 125 11.34 1.61 -4.51
N GLY A 126 11.14 1.80 -5.81
CA GLY A 126 11.82 1.05 -6.88
C GLY A 126 13.35 1.19 -6.86
N ASN A 127 13.88 2.25 -6.24
CA ASN A 127 15.32 2.44 -6.04
C ASN A 127 15.91 1.49 -4.96
N HIS A 128 15.07 0.89 -4.13
CA HIS A 128 15.48 -0.01 -3.05
C HIS A 128 15.04 -1.46 -3.28
N PHE A 129 13.98 -1.68 -4.07
CA PHE A 129 13.38 -2.99 -4.31
C PHE A 129 13.21 -3.24 -5.81
N ASN A 130 13.53 -4.46 -6.26
CA ASN A 130 13.27 -4.86 -7.64
C ASN A 130 11.77 -5.12 -7.85
N LEU A 131 11.11 -4.22 -8.59
CA LEU A 131 9.66 -4.28 -8.80
C LEU A 131 9.23 -5.24 -9.93
N SER A 132 10.15 -5.75 -10.74
CA SER A 132 9.84 -6.44 -12.01
C SER A 132 9.04 -7.75 -11.87
N SER A 133 9.18 -8.44 -10.73
CA SER A 133 8.44 -9.68 -10.45
C SER A 133 8.07 -9.73 -8.97
N SER A 134 7.44 -8.67 -8.50
CA SER A 134 7.13 -8.47 -7.08
C SER A 134 5.89 -7.59 -6.94
N THR A 135 5.46 -7.38 -5.70
CA THR A 135 4.40 -6.43 -5.37
C THR A 135 4.86 -5.51 -4.26
N MET A 136 4.64 -4.21 -4.45
CA MET A 136 4.83 -3.20 -3.41
C MET A 136 3.49 -2.54 -3.12
N PHE A 137 2.98 -2.77 -1.91
CA PHE A 137 1.87 -2.00 -1.36
C PHE A 137 2.39 -0.70 -0.77
N ARG A 138 1.55 0.33 -0.87
CA ARG A 138 1.73 1.62 -0.21
C ARG A 138 0.46 2.01 0.50
N PHE A 139 0.60 2.34 1.78
CA PHE A 139 -0.47 2.81 2.66
C PHE A 139 -0.09 4.21 3.17
N PRO A 140 -0.44 5.29 2.44
CA PRO A 140 -0.21 6.66 2.88
C PRO A 140 -0.94 6.91 4.20
N LEU A 141 -0.25 7.46 5.19
CA LEU A 141 -0.85 7.68 6.50
C LEU A 141 -1.91 8.78 6.41
N ARG A 142 -3.09 8.52 6.99
CA ARG A 142 -4.16 9.51 7.11
C ARG A 142 -3.65 10.70 7.91
N ASN A 143 -3.42 11.83 7.25
CA ASN A 143 -3.02 13.06 7.94
C ASN A 143 -4.24 13.79 8.54
N ALA A 144 -3.99 14.88 9.26
CA ALA A 144 -5.04 15.65 9.94
C ALA A 144 -6.08 16.24 8.98
N GLU A 145 -5.69 16.65 7.77
CA GLU A 145 -6.64 17.18 6.78
C GLU A 145 -7.48 16.08 6.17
N MET A 146 -6.88 14.95 5.80
CA MET A 146 -7.59 13.76 5.31
C MET A 146 -8.62 13.27 6.35
N ALA A 147 -8.26 13.28 7.63
CA ALA A 147 -9.12 12.84 8.72
C ALA A 147 -10.40 13.69 8.87
N LYS A 148 -10.36 14.99 8.52
CA LYS A 148 -11.54 15.87 8.62
C LYS A 148 -12.66 15.47 7.66
N THR A 149 -12.30 14.94 6.50
CA THR A 149 -13.24 14.59 5.42
C THR A 149 -13.37 13.08 5.21
N SER A 150 -12.63 12.28 5.96
CA SER A 150 -12.65 10.82 5.87
C SER A 150 -13.91 10.25 6.54
N GLU A 151 -14.70 9.50 5.78
CA GLU A 151 -15.84 8.73 6.32
C GLU A 151 -15.40 7.39 6.94
N ILE A 152 -14.12 7.00 6.79
CA ILE A 152 -13.55 5.77 7.38
C ILE A 152 -13.18 6.01 8.84
N SER A 153 -12.50 7.12 9.12
CA SER A 153 -12.01 7.47 10.45
C SER A 153 -11.68 8.96 10.53
N SER A 154 -12.13 9.60 11.60
CA SER A 154 -11.82 11.00 11.93
C SER A 154 -10.51 11.18 12.71
N VAL A 155 -9.78 10.08 12.97
CA VAL A 155 -8.53 10.09 13.74
C VAL A 155 -7.34 10.03 12.77
N PRO A 156 -6.45 11.03 12.75
CA PRO A 156 -5.25 10.99 11.93
C PRO A 156 -4.29 9.90 12.43
N CYS A 157 -3.64 9.21 11.50
CA CYS A 157 -2.60 8.23 11.79
C CYS A 157 -1.28 8.95 12.08
N SER A 158 -0.67 8.66 13.22
CA SER A 158 0.60 9.23 13.66
C SER A 158 1.73 8.23 13.44
N ASP A 159 2.94 8.74 13.26
CA ASP A 159 4.15 7.92 13.15
C ASP A 159 4.27 6.94 14.33
N ARG A 160 3.91 7.39 15.55
CA ARG A 160 3.91 6.53 16.75
C ARG A 160 2.95 5.34 16.62
N MET A 161 1.79 5.50 15.99
CA MET A 161 0.87 4.39 15.76
C MET A 161 1.48 3.35 14.81
N VAL A 162 2.18 3.79 13.77
CA VAL A 162 2.87 2.89 12.84
C VAL A 162 4.05 2.19 13.53
N GLN A 163 4.85 2.92 14.31
CA GLN A 163 5.95 2.33 15.08
C GLN A 163 5.44 1.29 16.07
N ASN A 164 4.35 1.56 16.79
CA ASN A 164 3.72 0.58 17.68
C ASN A 164 3.24 -0.68 16.93
N LEU A 165 2.71 -0.52 15.71
CA LEU A 165 2.32 -1.64 14.86
C LEU A 165 3.53 -2.49 14.46
N LEU A 166 4.62 -1.82 14.05
CA LEU A 166 5.87 -2.48 13.69
C LEU A 166 6.54 -3.17 14.88
N ASP A 167 6.50 -2.57 16.07
CA ASP A 167 7.04 -3.17 17.30
C ASP A 167 6.27 -4.43 17.73
N LYS A 168 4.94 -4.42 17.57
CA LYS A 168 4.14 -5.64 17.77
C LYS A 168 4.52 -6.73 16.75
N LEU A 169 4.61 -6.37 15.48
CA LEU A 169 5.05 -7.29 14.43
C LEU A 169 6.46 -7.84 14.69
N ARG A 170 7.36 -7.02 15.25
CA ARG A 170 8.70 -7.43 15.66
C ARG A 170 8.67 -8.47 16.79
N THR A 171 7.78 -8.26 17.76
CA THR A 171 7.63 -9.12 18.93
C THR A 171 7.09 -10.49 18.53
N ASP A 172 6.06 -10.50 17.67
CA ASP A 172 5.32 -11.72 17.31
C ASP A 172 5.85 -12.37 16.01
N GLY A 173 6.78 -11.71 15.31
CA GLY A 173 7.19 -12.08 13.95
C GLY A 173 7.77 -13.49 13.80
N ALA A 174 8.48 -14.00 14.82
CA ALA A 174 9.01 -15.35 14.81
C ALA A 174 7.91 -16.42 14.97
N GLU A 175 6.92 -16.14 15.82
CA GLU A 175 5.77 -17.01 16.02
C GLU A 175 4.87 -17.02 14.77
N LEU A 176 4.65 -15.86 14.16
CA LEU A 176 3.92 -15.75 12.89
C LEU A 176 4.53 -16.63 11.79
N LEU A 177 5.86 -16.67 11.67
CA LEU A 177 6.54 -17.52 10.68
C LEU A 177 6.30 -19.01 10.88
N MET A 178 6.07 -19.48 12.13
CA MET A 178 5.76 -20.90 12.38
C MET A 178 4.39 -21.33 11.81
N PHE A 179 3.49 -20.38 11.58
CA PHE A 179 2.14 -20.63 11.06
C PHE A 179 1.98 -20.28 9.57
N LEU A 180 3.05 -19.80 8.91
CA LEU A 180 3.01 -19.37 7.51
C LEU A 180 3.74 -20.37 6.61
N ASN A 181 2.98 -21.06 5.74
CA ASN A 181 3.51 -22.14 4.90
C ASN A 181 4.49 -21.70 3.79
N HIS A 182 4.52 -20.40 3.45
CA HIS A 182 5.26 -19.90 2.29
C HIS A 182 6.09 -18.63 2.57
N MET A 183 6.11 -18.17 3.83
CA MET A 183 6.88 -16.99 4.20
C MET A 183 8.16 -17.42 4.90
N GLU A 184 9.30 -17.17 4.26
CA GLU A 184 10.61 -17.55 4.82
C GLU A 184 11.25 -16.43 5.63
N LYS A 185 10.83 -15.17 5.40
CA LYS A 185 11.49 -14.01 5.97
C LYS A 185 10.54 -12.83 6.18
N ILE A 186 10.56 -12.30 7.40
CA ILE A 186 9.96 -11.00 7.72
C ILE A 186 11.10 -10.03 8.04
N SER A 187 10.99 -8.82 7.50
CA SER A 187 11.89 -7.72 7.84
C SER A 187 11.08 -6.45 8.09
N ILE A 188 11.52 -5.69 9.08
CA ILE A 188 11.03 -4.35 9.38
C ILE A 188 12.16 -3.39 9.04
N CYS A 189 11.79 -2.40 8.25
CA CYS A 189 12.67 -1.53 7.52
C CYS A 189 12.17 -0.09 7.72
N GLU A 190 13.05 0.90 7.67
CA GLU A 190 12.71 2.32 7.73
C GLU A 190 13.53 3.08 6.70
N ILE A 191 12.92 4.08 6.04
CA ILE A 191 13.65 5.02 5.21
C ILE A 191 14.13 6.18 6.07
N GLU A 192 15.43 6.43 6.06
CA GLU A 192 15.99 7.58 6.76
C GLU A 192 15.58 8.89 6.05
N LYS A 193 14.94 9.80 6.79
CA LYS A 193 14.31 11.00 6.22
C LYS A 193 15.29 11.94 5.51
N SER A 194 16.53 12.06 6.01
CA SER A 194 17.55 12.98 5.50
C SER A 194 18.29 12.43 4.28
N THR A 195 18.62 11.14 4.28
CA THR A 195 19.45 10.52 3.23
C THR A 195 18.66 9.72 2.21
N GLY A 196 17.42 9.33 2.55
CA GLY A 196 16.62 8.39 1.78
C GLY A 196 17.15 6.96 1.82
N ALA A 197 18.12 6.64 2.70
CA ALA A 197 18.68 5.31 2.81
C ALA A 197 17.69 4.33 3.47
N LEU A 198 17.64 3.10 2.95
CA LEU A 198 16.87 2.02 3.57
C LEU A 198 17.67 1.40 4.72
N LYS A 199 17.13 1.49 5.94
CA LYS A 199 17.68 0.89 7.14
C LYS A 199 16.87 -0.33 7.55
N VAL A 200 17.53 -1.46 7.75
CA VAL A 200 16.87 -2.67 8.31
C VAL A 200 16.94 -2.59 9.82
N LEU A 201 15.78 -2.52 10.48
CA LEU A 201 15.67 -2.44 11.94
C LEU A 201 15.54 -3.81 12.59
N TYR A 202 14.87 -4.73 11.90
CA TYR A 202 14.68 -6.10 12.34
C TYR A 202 14.55 -7.03 11.14
N SER A 203 15.07 -8.24 11.27
CA SER A 203 14.82 -9.31 10.32
C SER A 203 14.85 -10.65 11.02
N VAL A 204 13.90 -11.49 10.69
CA VAL A 204 13.82 -12.88 11.14
C VAL A 204 13.60 -13.78 9.93
N ARG A 205 14.17 -14.98 9.98
CA ARG A 205 13.97 -16.05 8.99
C ARG A 205 13.41 -17.27 9.70
N GLY A 206 12.46 -17.94 9.05
CA GLY A 206 11.90 -19.21 9.49
C GLY A 206 12.84 -20.37 9.18
#